data_AF-A0A7C2UVK0-F1
#
_entry.id   AF-A0A7C2UVK0-F1
#
_cell.length_a   1.000
_cell.length_b   1.000
_cell.length_c   1.000
_cell.angle_alpha   90.00
_cell.angle_beta   90.00
_cell.angle_gamma   90.00
#
_symmetry.space_group_name_H-M   'P 1'
#
loop_
_entity.id
_entity.type
_entity.pdbx_description
1 polymer ?
#
loop_
_entity_poly.entity_id
_entity_poly.type
_entity_poly.pdbx_seq_one_letter_code
_entity_poly.pdbx_strand_id
1 'polypeptide(L)'
;MPGLEVKCFAGFHPAEIDKLIESGKNPAEVLSYSLSIAEMLGKACSEGKIDGIGEVGRMHYKVQVHSALIAQRALEAFATVARDRDCPLQLHLEQIPGFTAESIEELIEKVGLKRDKVIIHHSTISVSKEARERGIWSTVLGKKELLSPLLEERGLELLLLESDFIDDPQRPGKVIYPWEIGRSLSSMVEEGKLSSNEAEKIAIDNVKEFFFQ
;
A
#
# COMPACT_ATOMS: atom_id res chain seq x y z
N MET A 1 -29.18 -11.23 -1.52
CA MET A 1 -28.14 -10.76 -0.57
C MET A 1 -27.12 -9.99 -1.39
N PRO A 2 -26.77 -8.75 -1.06
CA PRO A 2 -25.63 -8.12 -1.71
C PRO A 2 -24.38 -8.98 -1.46
N GLY A 3 -23.58 -9.20 -2.50
CA GLY A 3 -22.31 -9.91 -2.41
C GLY A 3 -21.21 -9.02 -1.81
N LEU A 4 -19.98 -9.53 -1.77
CA LEU A 4 -18.80 -8.73 -1.41
C LEU A 4 -18.47 -7.77 -2.56
N GLU A 5 -18.31 -6.48 -2.26
CA GLU A 5 -17.76 -5.52 -3.19
C GLU A 5 -16.23 -5.60 -3.15
N VAL A 6 -15.59 -5.67 -4.32
CA VAL A 6 -14.16 -5.95 -4.45
C VAL A 6 -13.51 -4.87 -5.31
N LYS A 7 -12.36 -4.37 -4.85
CA LYS A 7 -11.48 -3.50 -5.62
C LYS A 7 -10.25 -4.28 -6.07
N CYS A 8 -10.03 -4.36 -7.37
CA CYS A 8 -8.96 -5.14 -7.97
C CYS A 8 -7.76 -4.23 -8.28
N PHE A 9 -6.63 -4.49 -7.63
CA PHE A 9 -5.37 -3.82 -7.91
C PHE A 9 -4.45 -4.77 -8.67
N ALA A 10 -3.69 -4.24 -9.63
CA ALA A 10 -2.66 -4.99 -10.34
C ALA A 10 -1.36 -4.19 -10.40
N GLY A 11 -0.22 -4.86 -10.23
CA GLY A 11 1.07 -4.21 -10.08
C GLY A 11 2.24 -5.11 -10.46
N PHE A 12 3.37 -4.48 -10.78
CA PHE A 12 4.66 -5.16 -10.90
C PHE A 12 5.40 -5.04 -9.56
N HIS A 13 5.19 -6.04 -8.71
CA HIS A 13 5.72 -6.05 -7.34
C HIS A 13 7.26 -5.87 -7.36
N PRO A 14 7.85 -5.05 -6.47
CA PRO A 14 9.29 -4.74 -6.50
C PRO A 14 10.17 -6.00 -6.52
N ALA A 15 9.82 -7.04 -5.77
CA ALA A 15 10.55 -8.31 -5.76
C ALA A 15 10.67 -9.00 -7.13
N GLU A 16 9.78 -8.72 -8.09
CA GLU A 16 9.88 -9.28 -9.44
C GLU A 16 11.09 -8.73 -10.21
N ILE A 17 11.57 -7.53 -9.89
CA ILE A 17 12.79 -6.95 -10.46
C ILE A 17 13.98 -7.86 -10.14
N ASP A 18 14.13 -8.24 -8.86
CA ASP A 18 15.22 -9.11 -8.43
C ASP A 18 15.09 -10.50 -9.07
N LYS A 19 13.89 -11.09 -9.04
CA LYS A 19 13.65 -12.42 -9.65
C LYS A 19 14.02 -12.45 -11.13
N LEU A 20 13.67 -11.41 -11.90
CA LEU A 20 14.02 -11.33 -13.31
C LEU A 20 15.54 -11.22 -13.52
N ILE A 21 16.22 -10.38 -12.74
CA ILE A 21 17.68 -10.23 -12.82
C ILE A 21 18.38 -11.54 -12.44
N GLU A 22 17.94 -12.18 -11.36
CA GLU A 22 18.46 -13.48 -10.90
C GLU A 22 18.21 -14.60 -11.92
N SER A 23 17.13 -14.53 -12.69
CA SER A 23 16.86 -15.43 -13.82
C SER A 23 17.75 -15.18 -15.05
N GLY A 24 18.63 -14.17 -15.00
CA GLY A 24 19.57 -13.83 -16.06
C GLY A 24 19.11 -12.74 -17.03
N LYS A 25 18.02 -12.03 -16.74
CA LYS A 25 17.59 -10.88 -17.57
C LYS A 25 18.51 -9.68 -17.39
N ASN A 26 18.75 -8.94 -18.47
CA ASN A 26 19.55 -7.72 -18.38
C ASN A 26 18.80 -6.64 -17.57
N PRO A 27 19.44 -5.92 -16.64
CA PRO A 27 18.86 -4.79 -15.92
C PRO A 27 18.12 -3.76 -16.79
N ALA A 28 18.64 -3.45 -17.98
CA ALA A 28 18.00 -2.52 -18.92
C ALA A 28 16.71 -3.10 -19.53
N GLU A 29 16.66 -4.41 -19.79
CA GLU A 29 15.43 -5.09 -20.24
C GLU A 29 14.40 -5.09 -19.12
N VAL A 30 14.80 -5.36 -17.88
CA VAL A 30 13.90 -5.34 -16.72
C VAL A 30 13.29 -3.95 -16.53
N LEU A 31 14.08 -2.88 -16.64
CA LEU A 31 13.54 -1.52 -16.64
C LEU A 31 12.54 -1.30 -17.79
N SER A 32 12.88 -1.73 -19.02
CA SER A 32 11.97 -1.60 -20.16
C SER A 32 10.64 -2.34 -19.95
N TYR A 33 10.67 -3.52 -19.33
CA TYR A 33 9.47 -4.24 -18.92
C TYR A 33 8.68 -3.46 -17.89
N SER A 34 9.31 -2.95 -16.83
CA SER A 34 8.62 -2.15 -15.80
C SER A 34 7.89 -0.95 -16.39
N LEU A 35 8.52 -0.20 -17.30
CA LEU A 35 7.92 0.96 -17.96
C LEU A 35 6.74 0.55 -18.87
N SER A 36 6.89 -0.54 -19.61
CA SER A 36 5.83 -1.06 -20.48
C SER A 36 4.63 -1.58 -19.68
N ILE A 37 4.89 -2.22 -18.53
CA ILE A 37 3.87 -2.70 -17.61
C ILE A 37 3.13 -1.51 -16.96
N ALA A 38 3.84 -0.45 -16.60
CA ALA A 38 3.20 0.77 -16.10
C ALA A 38 2.15 1.30 -17.08
N GLU A 39 2.50 1.50 -18.35
CA GLU A 39 1.55 1.95 -19.37
C GLU A 39 0.39 0.97 -19.58
N MET A 40 0.66 -0.33 -19.57
CA MET A 40 -0.38 -1.37 -19.69
C MET A 40 -1.39 -1.31 -18.55
N LEU A 41 -0.91 -1.24 -17.30
CA LEU A 41 -1.76 -1.20 -16.11
C LEU A 41 -2.53 0.10 -16.01
N GLY A 42 -1.90 1.23 -16.37
CA GLY A 42 -2.60 2.49 -16.54
C GLY A 42 -3.77 2.37 -17.50
N LYS A 43 -3.53 1.86 -18.71
CA LYS A 43 -4.58 1.66 -19.71
C LYS A 43 -5.69 0.74 -19.17
N ALA A 44 -5.34 -0.36 -18.51
CA ALA A 44 -6.31 -1.27 -17.90
C ALA A 44 -7.19 -0.57 -16.86
N CYS A 45 -6.61 0.30 -16.03
CA CYS A 45 -7.34 1.10 -15.04
C CYS A 45 -8.29 2.09 -15.71
N SER A 46 -7.84 2.85 -16.72
CA SER A 46 -8.73 3.77 -17.47
C SER A 46 -9.85 3.07 -18.22
N GLU A 47 -9.67 1.79 -18.59
CA GLU A 47 -10.69 0.95 -19.21
C GLU A 47 -11.62 0.25 -18.19
N GLY A 48 -11.42 0.48 -16.88
CA GLY A 48 -12.21 -0.12 -15.81
C GLY A 48 -11.98 -1.63 -15.63
N LYS A 49 -10.83 -2.16 -16.08
CA LYS A 49 -10.47 -3.58 -15.92
C LYS A 49 -9.85 -3.88 -14.56
N ILE A 50 -9.26 -2.85 -13.93
CA ILE A 50 -8.73 -2.84 -12.57
C ILE A 50 -9.13 -1.51 -11.94
N ASP A 51 -9.20 -1.47 -10.61
CA ASP A 51 -9.58 -0.30 -9.82
C ASP A 51 -8.38 0.55 -9.38
N GLY A 52 -7.16 0.02 -9.51
CA GLY A 52 -5.94 0.72 -9.12
C GLY A 52 -4.66 -0.02 -9.52
N ILE A 53 -3.54 0.66 -9.37
CA ILE A 53 -2.20 0.14 -9.65
C ILE A 53 -1.55 -0.24 -8.32
N GLY A 54 -1.13 -1.49 -8.19
CA GLY A 54 -0.45 -1.97 -6.99
C GLY A 54 -0.46 -3.49 -6.86
N GLU A 55 0.44 -4.07 -6.08
CA GLU A 55 1.52 -3.38 -5.36
C GLU A 55 2.71 -3.07 -6.28
N VAL A 56 3.26 -1.85 -6.14
CA VAL A 56 4.49 -1.39 -6.80
C VAL A 56 5.34 -0.61 -5.81
N GLY A 57 6.64 -0.48 -6.04
CA GLY A 57 7.49 0.36 -5.19
C GLY A 57 8.90 -0.15 -5.04
N ARG A 58 9.36 -0.29 -3.79
CA ARG A 58 10.74 -0.59 -3.41
C ARG A 58 10.81 -1.72 -2.39
N MET A 59 11.87 -2.52 -2.47
CA MET A 59 12.07 -3.68 -1.60
C MET A 59 12.40 -3.24 -0.17
N HIS A 60 11.85 -3.97 0.80
CA HIS A 60 12.17 -3.86 2.23
C HIS A 60 13.34 -4.72 2.71
N TYR A 61 14.13 -5.27 1.79
CA TYR A 61 15.31 -6.09 2.09
C TYR A 61 16.54 -5.57 1.33
N LYS A 62 17.72 -6.06 1.71
CA LYS A 62 18.97 -5.66 1.07
C LYS A 62 19.00 -6.11 -0.38
N VAL A 63 19.08 -5.15 -1.29
CA VAL A 63 19.16 -5.37 -2.74
C VAL A 63 20.47 -4.87 -3.33
N GLN A 64 20.74 -5.28 -4.57
CA GLN A 64 21.81 -4.71 -5.37
C GLN A 64 21.48 -3.28 -5.79
N VAL A 65 22.50 -2.45 -6.00
CA VAL A 65 22.33 -1.03 -6.38
C VAL A 65 21.51 -0.88 -7.67
N HIS A 66 21.74 -1.74 -8.66
CA HIS A 66 20.99 -1.68 -9.92
C HIS A 66 19.50 -2.03 -9.73
N SER A 67 19.16 -3.01 -8.87
CA SER A 67 17.76 -3.32 -8.54
C SER A 67 17.07 -2.12 -7.88
N ALA A 68 17.74 -1.47 -6.92
CA ALA A 68 17.19 -0.28 -6.25
C ALA A 68 16.96 0.88 -7.24
N LEU A 69 17.89 1.11 -8.16
CA LEU A 69 17.74 2.13 -9.21
C LEU A 69 16.58 1.81 -10.16
N ILE A 70 16.42 0.55 -10.56
CA ILE A 70 15.31 0.12 -11.41
C ILE A 70 13.98 0.27 -10.67
N ALA A 71 13.91 -0.14 -9.40
CA ALA A 71 12.71 -0.01 -8.59
C ALA A 71 12.28 1.45 -8.44
N GLN A 72 13.22 2.36 -8.17
CA GLN A 72 12.92 3.79 -8.11
C GLN A 72 12.43 4.35 -9.45
N ARG A 73 13.06 3.97 -10.57
CA ARG A 73 12.61 4.40 -11.92
C ARG A 73 11.24 3.85 -12.28
N ALA A 74 10.97 2.59 -11.93
CA ALA A 74 9.67 1.96 -12.12
C ALA A 74 8.59 2.67 -11.29
N LEU A 75 8.86 2.94 -10.01
CA LEU A 75 7.96 3.69 -9.12
C LEU A 75 7.61 5.07 -9.69
N GLU A 76 8.60 5.83 -10.18
CA GLU A 76 8.36 7.11 -10.86
C GLU A 76 7.43 6.97 -12.07
N ALA A 77 7.61 5.92 -12.87
CA ALA A 77 6.75 5.65 -14.02
C ALA A 77 5.33 5.27 -13.61
N PHE A 78 5.15 4.39 -12.63
CA PHE A 78 3.83 4.03 -12.10
C PHE A 78 3.11 5.23 -11.51
N ALA A 79 3.80 6.10 -10.75
CA ALA A 79 3.21 7.31 -10.19
C ALA A 79 2.79 8.31 -11.27
N THR A 80 3.61 8.46 -12.32
CA THR A 80 3.30 9.32 -13.48
C THR A 80 2.06 8.80 -14.22
N VAL A 81 2.01 7.50 -14.49
CA VAL A 81 0.87 6.84 -15.14
C VAL A 81 -0.40 6.95 -14.29
N ALA A 82 -0.29 6.73 -12.98
CA ALA A 82 -1.39 6.84 -12.03
C ALA A 82 -2.00 8.25 -12.05
N ARG A 83 -1.16 9.28 -12.05
CA ARG A 83 -1.58 10.69 -12.18
C ARG A 83 -2.33 10.93 -13.48
N ASP A 84 -1.74 10.53 -14.62
CA ASP A 84 -2.29 10.83 -15.94
C ASP A 84 -3.67 10.20 -16.18
N ARG A 85 -4.01 9.19 -15.39
CA ARG A 85 -5.21 8.36 -15.54
C ARG A 85 -6.13 8.40 -14.33
N ASP A 86 -5.83 9.25 -13.35
CA ASP A 86 -6.55 9.38 -12.07
C ASP A 86 -6.74 8.05 -11.30
N CYS A 87 -5.76 7.15 -11.44
CA CYS A 87 -5.79 5.81 -10.84
C CYS A 87 -5.18 5.81 -9.42
N PRO A 88 -5.83 5.15 -8.44
CA PRO A 88 -5.22 4.87 -7.16
C PRO A 88 -3.92 4.08 -7.30
N LEU A 89 -2.97 4.36 -6.40
CA LEU A 89 -1.64 3.76 -6.35
C LEU A 89 -1.38 3.20 -4.95
N GLN A 90 -1.19 1.88 -4.87
CA GLN A 90 -0.84 1.17 -3.64
C GLN A 90 0.66 0.82 -3.64
N LEU A 91 1.37 1.30 -2.63
CA LEU A 91 2.82 1.29 -2.56
C LEU A 91 3.36 0.25 -1.57
N HIS A 92 4.27 -0.60 -2.05
CA HIS A 92 5.11 -1.49 -1.24
C HIS A 92 6.48 -0.83 -1.04
N LEU A 93 6.90 -0.58 0.20
CA LEU A 93 8.09 0.23 0.51
C LEU A 93 8.93 -0.34 1.67
N GLU A 94 10.14 0.19 1.82
CA GLU A 94 11.20 -0.26 2.73
C GLU A 94 10.99 0.02 4.23
N GLN A 95 9.93 0.74 4.60
CA GLN A 95 9.54 1.01 5.98
C GLN A 95 10.60 1.69 6.88
N ILE A 96 11.50 2.48 6.28
CA ILE A 96 12.53 3.25 7.00
C ILE A 96 11.90 4.51 7.63
N PRO A 97 11.93 4.65 8.98
CA PRO A 97 11.45 5.86 9.67
C PRO A 97 12.25 7.10 9.26
N GLY A 98 11.57 8.22 9.09
CA GLY A 98 12.14 9.51 8.69
C GLY A 98 12.51 9.61 7.22
N PHE A 99 12.40 8.54 6.43
CA PHE A 99 12.74 8.53 5.01
C PHE A 99 11.59 8.10 4.11
N THR A 100 10.89 7.01 4.47
CA THR A 100 9.91 6.40 3.57
C THR A 100 8.80 7.37 3.20
N ALA A 101 8.10 7.94 4.19
CA ALA A 101 7.01 8.88 3.97
C ALA A 101 7.49 10.19 3.32
N GLU A 102 8.67 10.69 3.69
CA GLU A 102 9.29 11.87 3.08
C GLU A 102 9.55 11.67 1.59
N SER A 103 10.20 10.55 1.22
CA SER A 103 10.50 10.25 -0.18
C SER A 103 9.26 10.05 -1.06
N ILE A 104 8.13 9.60 -0.47
CA ILE A 104 6.86 9.49 -1.19
C ILE A 104 6.21 10.85 -1.35
N GLU A 105 6.28 11.73 -0.35
CA GLU A 105 5.86 13.12 -0.51
C GLU A 105 6.64 13.81 -1.63
N GLU A 106 7.96 13.71 -1.64
CA GLU A 106 8.80 14.29 -2.70
C GLU A 106 8.41 13.74 -4.09
N LEU A 107 8.14 12.43 -4.18
CA LEU A 107 7.66 11.82 -5.41
C LEU A 107 6.31 12.40 -5.84
N ILE A 108 5.34 12.46 -4.92
CA ILE A 108 3.99 12.99 -5.14
C ILE A 108 4.08 14.42 -5.68
N GLU A 109 4.90 15.27 -5.06
CA GLU A 109 5.11 16.66 -5.48
C GLU A 109 5.81 16.75 -6.83
N LYS A 110 6.85 15.94 -7.05
CA LYS A 110 7.61 15.88 -8.30
C LYS A 110 6.72 15.49 -9.48
N VAL A 111 5.85 14.49 -9.32
CA VAL A 111 4.97 14.06 -10.41
C VAL A 111 3.65 14.86 -10.47
N GLY A 112 3.22 15.50 -9.38
CA GLY A 112 1.91 16.13 -9.27
C GLY A 112 0.76 15.12 -9.11
N LEU A 113 1.02 14.00 -8.43
CA LEU A 113 0.00 13.01 -8.09
C LEU A 113 -0.86 13.54 -6.93
N LYS A 114 -2.16 13.24 -6.91
CA LYS A 114 -3.01 13.65 -5.79
C LYS A 114 -2.76 12.73 -4.59
N ARG A 115 -2.67 13.30 -3.39
CA ARG A 115 -2.39 12.54 -2.16
C ARG A 115 -3.51 11.54 -1.81
N ASP A 116 -4.76 11.88 -2.14
CA ASP A 116 -5.93 11.01 -1.99
C ASP A 116 -5.93 9.78 -2.91
N LYS A 117 -4.99 9.70 -3.86
CA LYS A 117 -4.78 8.54 -4.74
C LYS A 117 -3.60 7.66 -4.32
N VAL A 118 -2.91 7.95 -3.20
CA VAL A 118 -1.72 7.19 -2.80
C VAL A 118 -1.91 6.57 -1.42
N ILE A 119 -1.70 5.25 -1.33
CA ILE A 119 -1.70 4.53 -0.06
C ILE A 119 -0.41 3.71 0.10
N ILE A 120 0.24 3.85 1.27
CA ILE A 120 1.38 3.02 1.65
C ILE A 120 0.85 1.75 2.31
N HIS A 121 1.06 0.61 1.65
CA HIS A 121 0.71 -0.71 2.15
C HIS A 121 1.68 -1.15 3.27
N HIS A 122 1.22 -1.98 4.21
CA HIS A 122 2.05 -2.66 5.20
C HIS A 122 2.95 -1.73 6.02
N SER A 123 2.40 -0.61 6.47
CA SER A 123 3.18 0.39 7.19
C SER A 123 3.53 -0.05 8.60
N THR A 124 4.75 0.24 9.03
CA THR A 124 5.08 0.27 10.46
C THR A 124 4.35 1.44 11.13
N ILE A 125 4.20 1.40 12.46
CA ILE A 125 3.53 2.48 13.22
C ILE A 125 4.21 3.83 12.97
N SER A 126 5.54 3.88 12.96
CA SER A 126 6.30 5.11 12.70
C SER A 126 6.09 5.65 11.30
N VAL A 127 6.14 4.80 10.28
CA VAL A 127 5.94 5.23 8.88
C VAL A 127 4.49 5.65 8.64
N SER A 128 3.53 4.95 9.24
CA SER A 128 2.10 5.32 9.16
C SER A 128 1.85 6.69 9.80
N LYS A 129 2.49 6.98 10.94
CA LYS A 129 2.41 8.31 11.56
C LYS A 129 2.96 9.40 10.66
N GLU A 130 4.18 9.22 10.15
CA GLU A 130 4.80 10.19 9.24
C GLU A 130 3.99 10.40 7.95
N ALA A 131 3.39 9.33 7.42
CA ALA A 131 2.52 9.39 6.25
C ALA A 131 1.28 10.27 6.54
N ARG A 132 0.62 10.06 7.68
CA ARG A 132 -0.54 10.86 8.10
C ARG A 132 -0.19 12.34 8.26
N GLU A 133 0.94 12.65 8.88
CA GLU A 133 1.44 14.03 9.03
C GLU A 133 1.68 14.73 7.68
N ARG A 134 1.95 13.94 6.63
CA ARG A 134 2.13 14.41 5.24
C ARG A 134 0.85 14.29 4.39
N GLY A 135 -0.28 13.94 4.98
CA GLY A 135 -1.54 13.80 4.27
C GLY A 135 -1.58 12.60 3.31
N ILE A 136 -0.82 11.54 3.56
CA ILE A 136 -0.73 10.33 2.73
C ILE A 136 -1.44 9.18 3.44
N TRP A 137 -2.25 8.41 2.70
CA TRP A 137 -2.91 7.23 3.24
C TRP A 137 -1.91 6.14 3.58
N SER A 138 -2.17 5.41 4.67
CA SER A 138 -1.40 4.21 5.01
C SER A 138 -2.28 3.12 5.58
N THR A 139 -1.80 1.90 5.49
CA THR A 139 -2.39 0.72 6.13
C THR A 139 -1.44 0.18 7.18
N VAL A 140 -1.97 -0.36 8.27
CA VAL A 140 -1.22 -1.10 9.28
C VAL A 140 -1.89 -2.45 9.50
N LEU A 141 -1.10 -3.50 9.75
CA LEU A 141 -1.64 -4.81 10.10
C LEU A 141 -2.62 -4.71 11.28
N GLY A 142 -3.83 -5.22 11.09
CA GLY A 142 -4.94 -5.18 12.04
C GLY A 142 -4.80 -6.12 13.23
N LYS A 143 -3.59 -6.23 13.78
CA LYS A 143 -3.25 -7.05 14.94
C LYS A 143 -3.29 -6.20 16.20
N LYS A 144 -4.04 -6.64 17.22
CA LYS A 144 -4.25 -5.89 18.47
C LYS A 144 -2.98 -5.33 19.11
N GLU A 145 -1.86 -6.07 19.09
CA GLU A 145 -0.60 -5.61 19.69
C GLU A 145 0.04 -4.45 18.93
N LEU A 146 -0.20 -4.34 17.62
CA LEU A 146 0.27 -3.25 16.76
C LEU A 146 -0.67 -2.04 16.81
N LEU A 147 -1.97 -2.28 17.04
CA LEU A 147 -2.98 -1.24 17.13
C LEU A 147 -2.90 -0.41 18.41
N SER A 148 -2.54 -1.04 19.54
CA SER A 148 -2.58 -0.34 20.84
C SER A 148 -1.72 0.93 20.89
N PRO A 149 -0.43 0.91 20.47
CA PRO A 149 0.39 2.13 20.45
C PRO A 149 -0.09 3.15 19.41
N LEU A 150 -0.61 2.69 18.26
CA LEU A 150 -1.08 3.54 17.17
C LEU A 150 -2.31 4.36 17.59
N LEU A 151 -3.23 3.76 18.34
CA LEU A 151 -4.48 4.41 18.79
C LEU A 151 -4.27 5.34 19.99
N GLU A 152 -3.18 5.18 20.74
CA GLU A 152 -2.78 6.11 21.80
C GLU A 152 -2.35 7.48 21.25
N GLU A 153 -1.77 7.53 20.04
CA GLU A 153 -1.29 8.77 19.43
C GLU A 153 -2.42 9.73 18.97
N ARG A 154 -3.68 9.25 18.96
CA ARG A 154 -4.88 9.95 18.44
C ARG A 154 -4.80 10.29 16.94
N GLY A 155 -5.97 10.53 16.34
CA GLY A 155 -6.11 10.89 14.92
C GLY A 155 -6.07 9.67 14.00
N LEU A 156 -7.25 9.20 13.60
CA LEU A 156 -7.41 8.03 12.73
C LEU A 156 -7.60 8.38 11.26
N GLU A 157 -7.53 9.66 10.91
CA GLU A 157 -7.59 10.10 9.52
C GLU A 157 -6.44 9.47 8.72
N LEU A 158 -6.75 9.12 7.46
CA LEU A 158 -5.77 8.57 6.52
C LEU A 158 -5.14 7.22 6.92
N LEU A 159 -5.74 6.52 7.89
CA LEU A 159 -5.28 5.22 8.39
C LEU A 159 -6.31 4.14 8.10
N LEU A 160 -5.87 3.04 7.49
CA LEU A 160 -6.66 1.83 7.30
C LEU A 160 -6.01 0.66 8.03
N LEU A 161 -6.80 -0.39 8.28
CA LEU A 161 -6.30 -1.66 8.76
C LEU A 161 -6.32 -2.70 7.65
N GLU A 162 -5.35 -3.60 7.69
CA GLU A 162 -5.27 -4.69 6.73
C GLU A 162 -4.86 -6.01 7.35
N SER A 163 -5.11 -7.07 6.59
CA SER A 163 -4.74 -8.43 6.95
C SER A 163 -3.44 -8.88 6.30
N ASP A 164 -3.12 -8.26 5.15
CA ASP A 164 -2.07 -8.73 4.22
C ASP A 164 -2.18 -10.25 3.98
N PHE A 165 -3.43 -10.72 3.80
CA PHE A 165 -3.72 -12.13 3.64
C PHE A 165 -3.25 -12.63 2.28
N ILE A 166 -2.23 -13.49 2.30
CA ILE A 166 -1.74 -14.21 1.13
C ILE A 166 -2.48 -15.55 1.04
N ASP A 167 -3.26 -15.74 -0.03
CA ASP A 167 -3.93 -17.00 -0.34
C ASP A 167 -2.96 -18.04 -0.92
N ASP A 168 -1.89 -18.35 -0.16
CA ASP A 168 -0.88 -19.35 -0.50
C ASP A 168 -0.98 -20.54 0.48
N PRO A 169 -1.49 -21.70 0.03
CA PRO A 169 -1.59 -22.91 0.85
C PRO A 169 -0.26 -23.40 1.43
N GLN A 170 0.88 -22.97 0.87
CA GLN A 170 2.22 -23.33 1.35
C GLN A 170 2.68 -22.47 2.55
N ARG A 171 1.92 -21.43 2.92
CA ARG A 171 2.26 -20.50 4.02
C ARG A 171 1.16 -20.41 5.11
N PRO A 172 0.68 -21.54 5.66
CA PRO A 172 -0.39 -21.50 6.67
C PRO A 172 0.07 -20.79 7.94
N GLY A 173 -0.79 -19.91 8.49
CA GLY A 173 -0.57 -19.25 9.79
C GLY A 173 0.47 -18.13 9.82
N LYS A 174 1.02 -17.71 8.67
CA LYS A 174 1.90 -16.54 8.57
C LYS A 174 1.16 -15.21 8.39
N VAL A 175 -0.16 -15.28 8.22
CA VAL A 175 -1.02 -14.16 7.81
C VAL A 175 -2.12 -13.95 8.84
N ILE A 176 -2.57 -12.71 8.98
CA ILE A 176 -3.76 -12.37 9.75
C ILE A 176 -4.96 -12.70 8.86
N TYR A 177 -6.00 -13.33 9.38
CA TYR A 177 -7.21 -13.52 8.57
C TYR A 177 -8.03 -12.23 8.55
N PRO A 178 -8.73 -11.89 7.45
CA PRO A 178 -9.52 -10.66 7.37
C PRO A 178 -10.51 -10.45 8.52
N TRP A 179 -11.15 -11.50 9.02
CA TRP A 179 -12.09 -11.43 10.15
C TRP A 179 -11.42 -11.16 11.51
N GLU A 180 -10.11 -11.36 11.64
CA GLU A 180 -9.38 -11.06 12.88
C GLU A 180 -9.21 -9.57 13.12
N ILE A 181 -9.28 -8.75 12.08
CA ILE A 181 -9.28 -7.28 12.19
C ILE A 181 -10.51 -6.84 13.00
N GLY A 182 -11.70 -7.33 12.60
CA GLY A 182 -12.95 -7.04 13.31
C GLY A 182 -12.92 -7.50 14.76
N ARG A 183 -12.38 -8.71 15.03
CA ARG A 183 -12.22 -9.23 16.39
C ARG A 183 -11.26 -8.37 17.24
N SER A 184 -10.16 -7.90 16.64
CA SER A 184 -9.20 -7.03 17.32
C SER A 184 -9.84 -5.70 17.71
N LEU A 185 -10.58 -5.08 16.78
CA LEU A 185 -11.32 -3.84 17.05
C LEU A 185 -12.39 -4.02 18.12
N SER A 186 -13.23 -5.06 18.02
CA SER A 186 -14.25 -5.35 19.04
C SER A 186 -13.64 -5.53 20.43
N SER A 187 -12.54 -6.30 20.52
CA SER A 187 -11.85 -6.50 21.80
C SER A 187 -11.26 -5.21 22.37
N MET A 188 -10.74 -4.31 21.53
CA MET A 188 -10.24 -3.01 22.00
C MET A 188 -11.36 -2.07 22.46
N VAL A 189 -12.54 -2.14 21.84
CA VAL A 189 -13.73 -1.42 22.28
C VAL A 189 -14.22 -1.93 23.63
N GLU A 190 -14.31 -3.26 23.80
CA GLU A 190 -14.69 -3.89 25.08
C GLU A 190 -13.71 -3.55 26.22
N GLU A 191 -12.42 -3.40 25.92
CA GLU A 191 -11.39 -2.99 26.87
C GLU A 191 -11.37 -1.47 27.14
N GLY A 192 -12.20 -0.68 26.47
CA GLY A 192 -12.23 0.77 26.59
C GLY A 192 -10.99 1.48 26.03
N LYS A 193 -10.21 0.80 25.18
CA LYS A 193 -9.02 1.36 24.51
C LYS A 193 -9.37 2.14 23.24
N LEU A 194 -10.54 1.86 22.67
CA LEU A 194 -11.06 2.48 21.45
C LEU A 194 -12.55 2.74 21.64
N SER A 195 -13.06 3.88 21.15
CA SER A 195 -14.51 4.08 21.07
C SER A 195 -15.11 3.37 19.85
N SER A 196 -16.42 3.08 19.88
CA SER A 196 -17.10 2.49 18.72
C SER A 196 -16.99 3.36 17.47
N ASN A 197 -17.07 4.68 17.62
CA ASN A 197 -16.93 5.62 16.51
C ASN A 197 -15.53 5.57 15.89
N GLU A 198 -14.49 5.44 16.71
CA GLU A 198 -13.11 5.30 16.21
C GLU A 198 -12.91 3.97 15.47
N ALA A 199 -13.51 2.88 15.96
CA ALA A 199 -13.51 1.59 15.27
C ALA A 199 -14.24 1.65 13.91
N GLU A 200 -15.39 2.34 13.85
CA GLU A 200 -16.13 2.55 12.60
C GLU A 200 -15.35 3.42 11.63
N LYS A 201 -14.71 4.50 12.10
CA LYS A 201 -13.91 5.40 11.27
C LYS A 201 -12.80 4.66 10.54
N ILE A 202 -11.99 3.87 11.24
CA ILE A 202 -10.84 3.16 10.66
C ILE A 202 -11.25 1.96 9.79
N ALA A 203 -12.36 1.29 10.11
CA ALA A 203 -12.78 0.06 9.43
C ALA A 203 -13.79 0.28 8.31
N ILE A 204 -14.51 1.41 8.30
CA ILE A 204 -15.62 1.67 7.38
C ILE A 204 -15.40 2.98 6.64
N ASP A 205 -15.32 4.10 7.37
CA ASP A 205 -15.35 5.42 6.73
C ASP A 205 -14.10 5.67 5.91
N ASN A 206 -12.92 5.39 6.47
CA ASN A 206 -11.64 5.52 5.79
C ASN A 206 -11.51 4.55 4.60
N VAL A 207 -12.07 3.35 4.72
CA VAL A 207 -12.10 2.37 3.63
C VAL A 207 -12.93 2.91 2.47
N LYS A 208 -14.12 3.46 2.74
CA LYS A 208 -14.97 4.11 1.73
C LYS A 208 -14.27 5.31 1.11
N GLU A 209 -13.67 6.14 1.96
CA GLU A 209 -13.01 7.37 1.55
C GLU A 209 -11.82 7.10 0.63
N PHE A 210 -11.04 6.03 0.80
CA PHE A 210 -9.94 5.75 -0.12
C PHE A 210 -10.36 4.91 -1.34
N PHE A 211 -11.09 3.82 -1.11
CA PHE A 211 -11.32 2.80 -2.14
C PHE A 211 -12.61 2.97 -2.95
N PHE A 212 -13.59 3.72 -2.45
CA PHE A 212 -14.95 3.79 -3.01
C PHE A 212 -15.42 5.22 -3.30
N GLN A 213 -14.49 6.11 -3.68
CA GLN A 213 -14.78 7.45 -4.19
C GLN A 213 -15.46 7.42 -5.58
#